data_AF-A0AAJ1PND3-F1
#
_entry.id   AF-A0AAJ1PND3-F1
#
_cell.length_a   1.000
_cell.length_b   1.000
_cell.length_c   1.000
_cell.angle_alpha   90.00
_cell.angle_beta   90.00
_cell.angle_gamma   90.00
#
_symmetry.space_group_name_H-M   'P 1'
#
loop_
_entity.id
_entity.type
_entity.pdbx_description
1 polymer ?
#
loop_
_entity_poly.entity_id
_entity_poly.type
_entity_poly.pdbx_seq_one_letter_code
_entity_poly.pdbx_strand_id
1 'polypeptide(L)'
;MKKEKVWPVAKGWIPISENNWVNWSLWDNNVQFQRRVKNEKGWETAESFHFSPKILKEIWWRIPNWLTAMECKRKKNLVVLSD
;
A
#
# COMPACT_ATOMS: atom_id res chain seq x y z
N MET A 1 13.25 16.33 -29.92
CA MET A 1 12.02 16.05 -29.15
C MET A 1 12.26 16.43 -27.70
N LYS A 2 11.48 17.37 -27.14
CA LYS A 2 11.52 17.63 -25.69
C LYS A 2 10.88 16.43 -24.99
N LYS A 3 11.60 15.77 -24.08
CA LYS A 3 11.01 14.74 -23.22
C LYS A 3 9.98 15.43 -22.32
N GLU A 4 8.69 15.17 -22.52
CA GLU A 4 7.68 15.59 -21.57
C GLU A 4 7.96 14.92 -20.22
N LYS A 5 7.94 15.72 -19.16
CA LYS A 5 8.04 15.18 -17.80
C LYS A 5 6.71 14.51 -17.48
N VAL A 6 6.72 13.18 -17.48
CA VAL A 6 5.59 12.37 -17.04
C VAL A 6 5.51 12.45 -15.52
N TRP A 7 4.36 12.88 -15.00
CA TRP A 7 4.06 12.93 -13.57
C TRP A 7 2.95 11.94 -13.22
N PRO A 8 2.91 11.39 -11.99
CA PRO A 8 1.79 10.58 -11.57
C PRO A 8 0.52 11.43 -11.49
N VAL A 9 -0.60 10.87 -11.93
CA VAL A 9 -1.96 11.42 -11.85
C VAL A 9 -2.34 11.72 -10.40
N ALA A 10 -1.99 10.82 -9.49
CA ALA A 10 -2.19 10.99 -8.06
C ALA A 10 -1.09 10.26 -7.29
N LYS A 11 -0.78 10.73 -6.07
CA LYS A 11 0.18 10.08 -5.18
C LYS A 11 -0.16 10.37 -3.73
N GLY A 12 0.25 9.49 -2.84
CA GLY A 12 0.00 9.64 -1.42
C GLY A 12 0.90 8.77 -0.56
N TRP A 13 0.72 8.92 0.74
CA TRP A 13 1.54 8.32 1.78
C TRP A 13 0.64 7.77 2.87
N ILE A 14 0.86 6.53 3.26
CA ILE A 14 0.12 5.85 4.33
C ILE A 14 1.15 5.46 5.40
N PRO A 15 1.09 6.08 6.60
CA PRO A 15 1.98 5.67 7.69
C PRO A 15 1.57 4.29 8.20
N ILE A 16 2.55 3.39 8.36
CA ILE A 16 2.36 2.08 9.01
C ILE A 16 2.89 2.15 10.44
N SER A 17 4.08 2.73 10.62
CA SER A 17 4.68 3.03 11.93
C SER A 17 5.64 4.21 11.81
N GLU A 18 6.23 4.65 12.92
CA GLU A 18 7.17 5.79 12.97
C GLU A 18 8.25 5.72 11.88
N ASN A 19 8.78 4.52 11.62
CA ASN A 19 9.85 4.27 10.66
C ASN A 19 9.41 3.47 9.42
N ASN A 20 8.11 3.23 9.21
CA ASN A 20 7.60 2.45 8.07
C ASN A 20 6.41 3.12 7.40
N TRP A 21 6.50 3.36 6.10
CA TRP A 21 5.49 4.06 5.33
C TRP A 21 5.24 3.30 4.02
N VAL A 22 4.02 3.43 3.50
CA VAL A 22 3.70 3.00 2.13
C VAL A 22 3.42 4.21 1.28
N ASN A 23 4.18 4.34 0.20
CA ASN A 23 3.92 5.32 -0.83
C ASN A 23 3.09 4.67 -1.90
N TRP A 24 2.15 5.41 -2.46
CA TRP A 24 1.46 4.98 -3.65
C TRP A 24 1.49 6.08 -4.70
N SER A 25 1.54 5.67 -5.97
CA SER A 25 1.51 6.58 -7.11
C SER A 25 0.70 5.95 -8.23
N LEU A 26 -0.29 6.70 -8.72
CA LEU A 26 -1.14 6.36 -9.84
C LEU A 26 -0.61 7.03 -11.09
N TRP A 27 -0.34 6.24 -12.10
CA TRP A 27 0.08 6.63 -13.44
C TRP A 27 -1.01 6.17 -14.42
N ASP A 28 -1.03 6.75 -15.62
CA ASP A 28 -2.05 6.42 -16.63
C ASP A 28 -2.16 4.92 -16.95
N ASN A 29 -1.04 4.20 -16.83
CA ASN A 29 -0.94 2.79 -17.19
C ASN A 29 -0.52 1.86 -16.04
N ASN A 30 -0.29 2.37 -14.82
CA ASN A 30 0.13 1.55 -13.69
C ASN A 30 -0.16 2.22 -12.35
N VAL A 31 -0.25 1.40 -11.30
CA VAL A 31 -0.14 1.87 -9.92
C VAL A 31 1.06 1.24 -9.26
N GLN A 32 1.85 2.08 -8.62
CA GLN A 32 3.01 1.68 -7.86
C GLN A 32 2.70 1.81 -6.37
N PHE A 33 3.07 0.79 -5.60
CA PHE A 33 3.18 0.85 -4.14
C PHE A 33 4.64 0.64 -3.75
N GLN A 34 5.17 1.46 -2.84
CA GLN A 34 6.53 1.30 -2.33
C GLN A 34 6.49 1.26 -0.81
N ARG A 35 7.05 0.21 -0.21
CA ARG A 35 7.33 0.20 1.22
C ARG A 35 8.61 0.97 1.47
N ARG A 36 8.49 2.06 2.23
CA ARG A 36 9.61 2.92 2.62
C ARG A 36 9.93 2.68 4.08
N VAL A 37 11.21 2.45 4.36
CA VAL A 37 11.72 2.26 5.72
C VAL A 37 12.68 3.40 6.03
N LYS A 38 12.60 3.97 7.23
CA LYS A 38 13.53 5.00 7.68
C LYS A 38 14.71 4.34 8.40
N ASN A 39 15.91 4.65 7.93
CA ASN A 39 17.17 4.26 8.56
C ASN A 39 18.01 5.51 8.88
N GLU A 40 19.23 5.31 9.40
CA GLU A 40 20.15 6.39 9.77
C GLU A 40 20.52 7.33 8.61
N LYS A 41 20.43 6.83 7.36
CA LYS A 41 20.73 7.57 6.13
C LYS A 41 19.49 8.20 5.49
N GLY A 42 18.31 8.01 6.08
CA GLY A 42 17.04 8.56 5.60
C GLY A 42 16.04 7.49 5.17
N TRP A 43 15.17 7.83 4.21
CA TRP A 43 14.15 6.91 3.72
C TRP A 43 14.68 6.06 2.57
N GLU A 44 14.61 4.74 2.72
CA GLU A 44 14.92 3.76 1.67
C GLU A 44 13.67 3.04 1.19
N THR A 45 13.66 2.61 -0.07
CA THR A 45 12.61 1.73 -0.58
C THR A 45 13.01 0.30 -0.28
N ALA A 46 12.32 -0.34 0.66
CA ALA A 46 12.52 -1.75 0.96
C ALA A 46 11.87 -2.65 -0.10
N GLU A 47 10.67 -2.29 -0.57
CA GLU A 47 9.91 -3.07 -1.56
C GLU A 47 9.19 -2.13 -2.53
N SER A 48 8.99 -2.58 -3.77
CA SER A 48 8.21 -1.87 -4.79
C SER A 48 7.35 -2.85 -5.57
N PHE A 49 6.05 -2.58 -5.63
CA PHE A 49 5.06 -3.38 -6.35
C PHE A 49 4.39 -2.53 -7.41
N HIS A 50 4.19 -3.11 -8.59
CA HIS A 50 3.54 -2.44 -9.71
C HIS A 50 2.36 -3.28 -10.17
N PHE A 51 1.21 -2.64 -10.30
CA PHE A 51 -0.02 -3.25 -10.79
C PHE A 51 -0.47 -2.55 -12.05
N SER A 52 -1.02 -3.33 -12.99
CA SER A 52 -1.83 -2.74 -14.04
C SER A 52 -3.15 -2.23 -13.43
N PRO A 53 -3.77 -1.17 -13.98
CA PRO A 53 -5.05 -0.67 -13.48
C PRO A 53 -6.16 -1.74 -13.47
N LYS A 54 -6.11 -2.70 -14.40
CA LYS A 54 -7.05 -3.84 -14.43
C LYS A 54 -6.96 -4.70 -13.16
N ILE A 55 -5.75 -4.95 -12.66
CA ILE A 55 -5.55 -5.75 -11.43
C ILE A 55 -6.08 -4.99 -10.21
N LEU A 56 -5.91 -3.68 -10.14
CA LEU A 56 -6.45 -2.89 -9.03
C LEU A 56 -7.96 -2.96 -8.95
N LYS A 57 -8.63 -2.90 -10.10
CA LYS A 57 -10.07 -3.03 -10.18
C LYS A 57 -10.52 -4.37 -9.57
N GLU A 58 -9.84 -5.47 -9.90
CA GLU A 58 -10.10 -6.79 -9.30
C GLU A 58 -9.80 -6.86 -7.79
N ILE A 59 -8.71 -6.22 -7.34
CA ILE A 59 -8.34 -6.19 -5.91
C ILE A 59 -9.36 -5.35 -5.12
N TRP A 60 -9.77 -4.20 -5.64
CA TRP A 60 -10.64 -3.25 -4.94
C TRP A 60 -11.95 -3.88 -4.47
N TRP A 61 -12.58 -4.71 -5.31
CA TRP A 61 -13.80 -5.44 -4.93
C TRP A 61 -13.59 -6.49 -3.84
N ARG A 62 -12.36 -6.96 -3.63
CA ARG A 62 -12.03 -7.96 -2.60
C ARG A 62 -11.62 -7.32 -1.26
N ILE A 63 -11.18 -6.06 -1.26
CA ILE A 63 -10.70 -5.36 -0.07
C ILE A 63 -11.72 -5.39 1.08
N PRO A 64 -13.02 -5.08 0.89
CA PRO A 64 -13.98 -5.10 1.99
C PRO A 64 -14.09 -6.48 2.66
N ASN A 65 -14.10 -7.55 1.86
CA ASN A 65 -14.17 -8.93 2.36
C ASN A 65 -12.92 -9.29 3.15
N TRP A 66 -11.74 -8.86 2.70
CA TRP A 66 -10.48 -9.08 3.41
C TRP A 66 -10.42 -8.35 4.75
N LEU A 67 -10.82 -7.07 4.77
CA LEU A 67 -10.88 -6.29 6.00
C LEU A 67 -11.84 -6.93 7.02
N THR A 68 -13.02 -7.36 6.55
CA THR A 68 -14.01 -8.06 7.37
C THR A 68 -13.45 -9.36 7.95
N ALA A 69 -12.76 -10.16 7.13
CA ALA A 69 -12.13 -11.41 7.58
C ALA A 69 -11.03 -11.16 8.63
N MET A 70 -10.22 -10.11 8.46
CA MET A 70 -9.19 -9.73 9.43
C MET A 70 -9.79 -9.31 10.77
N GLU A 71 -10.85 -8.49 10.77
CA GLU A 71 -11.54 -8.09 11.98
C GLU A 71 -12.17 -9.27 12.72
N CYS A 72 -12.86 -10.15 11.99
CA CYS A 72 -13.43 -11.38 12.56
C CYS A 72 -12.36 -12.27 13.21
N LYS A 73 -11.19 -12.43 12.57
CA LYS A 73 -10.07 -13.17 13.14
C LYS A 73 -9.50 -12.49 14.39
N ARG A 74 -9.35 -11.17 14.37
CA ARG A 74 -8.87 -10.39 15.54
C ARG A 74 -9.80 -10.55 16.74
N LYS A 75 -11.12 -10.47 16.53
CA LYS A 75 -12.12 -10.67 17.60
C LYS A 75 -12.04 -12.08 18.20
N LYS A 76 -11.93 -13.11 17.35
CA LYS A 76 -11.78 -14.50 17.82
C LYS A 76 -10.51 -14.70 18.65
N ASN A 77 -9.39 -14.10 18.26
CA ASN A 77 -8.13 -14.21 19.01
C ASN A 77 -8.15 -13.46 20.36
N LEU A 78 -8.90 -12.35 20.47
CA LEU A 78 -9.05 -11.62 21.74
C LEU A 78 -9.84 -12.42 22.78
N VAL A 79 -10.87 -13.16 22.35
CA VAL A 79 -11.69 -14.01 23.24
C VAL A 79 -10.87 -15.16 23.84
N VAL A 80 -9.85 -15.66 23.13
CA VAL A 80 -9.00 -16.78 23.60
C VAL A 80 -7.93 -16.33 24.62
N LEU A 81 -7.61 -15.04 24.71
CA LEU A 81 -6.55 -14.51 25.57
C LEU A 81 -7.08 -13.94 26.91
N SER A 82 -8.33 -14.22 27.27
CA SER A 82 -9.03 -13.61 28.41
C SER A 82 -9.13 -14.50 29.67
N ASP A 83 -8.29 -15.55 29.78
CA ASP A 83 -8.25 -16.46 30.94
C ASP A 83 -6.96 -16.27 31.78
#